data_AF-A0A2T7SRU0-F1
#
_entry.id   AF-A0A2T7SRU0-F1
#
_cell.length_a   1.000
_cell.length_b   1.000
_cell.length_c   1.000
_cell.angle_alpha   90.00
_cell.angle_beta   90.00
_cell.angle_gamma   90.00
#
_symmetry.space_group_name_H-M   'P 1'
#
loop_
_entity.id
_entity.type
_entity.pdbx_description
1 polymer ?
#
loop_
_entity_poly.entity_id
_entity_poly.type
_entity_poly.pdbx_seq_one_letter_code
_entity_poly.pdbx_strand_id
1 'polypeptide(L)'
;MQQLELLRQHRRALRGQALASLAHTEPLDSPPLRRGQRLADQVASTIGSWRFILIQSSAIAIWITGNVLVGENAWDPYPFILLNLLLSFQAAYTAPAIMMSQNRQSELDRKHAQTDYEINVKAELEIELLHEKIDLIKEQELLALTETVRELSAQVRLLTARS
;
A
#
# COMPACT_ATOMS: atom_id res chain seq x y z
N MET A 1 16.15 42.49 -11.70
CA MET A 1 15.28 42.00 -10.61
C MET A 1 13.96 41.41 -11.09
N GLN A 2 13.20 42.06 -11.99
CA GLN A 2 11.88 41.56 -12.47
C GLN A 2 11.88 40.19 -13.18
N GLN A 3 12.91 39.83 -13.96
CA GLN A 3 12.96 38.53 -14.63
C GLN A 3 13.10 37.34 -13.67
N LEU A 4 13.71 37.56 -12.51
CA LEU A 4 13.92 36.53 -11.48
C LEU A 4 12.62 36.23 -10.72
N GLU A 5 11.79 37.24 -10.50
CA GLU A 5 10.44 37.09 -9.93
C GLU A 5 9.50 36.38 -10.91
N LEU A 6 9.59 36.71 -12.20
CA LEU A 6 8.78 36.10 -13.25
C LEU A 6 9.08 34.60 -13.39
N LEU A 7 10.37 34.22 -13.33
CA LEU A 7 10.78 32.81 -13.31
C LEU A 7 10.33 32.06 -12.04
N ARG A 8 10.35 32.72 -10.88
CA ARG A 8 9.84 32.14 -9.62
C ARG A 8 8.33 31.92 -9.68
N GLN A 9 7.58 32.88 -10.21
CA GLN A 9 6.13 32.76 -10.41
C GLN A 9 5.80 31.64 -11.39
N HIS A 10 6.55 31.54 -12.49
CA HIS A 10 6.33 30.51 -13.50
C HIS A 10 6.64 29.10 -12.98
N ARG A 11 7.72 28.91 -12.21
CA ARG A 11 8.01 27.62 -11.54
C ARG A 11 6.97 27.25 -10.49
N ARG A 12 6.40 28.21 -9.76
CA ARG A 12 5.32 27.96 -8.78
C ARG A 12 4.03 27.48 -9.46
N ALA A 13 3.66 28.07 -10.59
CA ALA A 13 2.47 27.65 -11.34
C ALA A 13 2.61 26.23 -11.90
N LEU A 14 3.77 25.89 -12.48
CA LEU A 14 4.06 24.55 -12.97
C LEU A 14 4.12 23.50 -11.85
N ARG A 15 4.68 23.86 -10.68
CA ARG A 15 4.71 23.00 -9.49
C ARG A 15 3.30 22.76 -8.91
N GLY A 16 2.44 23.78 -8.89
CA GLY A 16 1.04 23.62 -8.45
C GLY A 16 0.24 22.69 -9.37
N GLN A 17 0.45 22.79 -10.69
CA GLN A 17 -0.14 21.86 -11.65
C GLN A 17 0.38 20.43 -11.48
N ALA A 18 1.69 20.24 -11.24
CA ALA A 18 2.26 18.92 -10.98
C ALA A 18 1.66 18.29 -9.71
N LEU A 19 1.57 19.05 -8.61
CA LEU A 19 0.92 18.62 -7.36
C LEU A 19 -0.57 18.27 -7.55
N ALA A 20 -1.29 19.04 -8.37
CA ALA A 20 -2.69 18.76 -8.71
C ALA A 20 -2.83 17.50 -9.58
N SER A 21 -1.96 17.29 -10.58
CA SER A 21 -1.95 16.07 -11.39
C SER A 21 -1.60 14.81 -10.58
N LEU A 22 -0.76 14.96 -9.54
CA LEU A 22 -0.43 13.90 -8.57
C LEU A 22 -1.47 13.75 -7.44
N ALA A 23 -2.47 14.64 -7.36
CA ALA A 23 -3.63 14.50 -6.48
C ALA A 23 -4.80 13.80 -7.18
N HIS A 24 -4.81 13.81 -8.52
CA HIS A 24 -5.83 13.17 -9.34
C HIS A 24 -5.56 11.68 -9.64
N THR A 25 -4.55 11.06 -9.03
CA THR A 25 -4.47 9.60 -8.92
C THR A 25 -5.50 9.10 -7.91
N GLU A 26 -6.78 9.31 -8.26
CA GLU A 26 -7.89 8.51 -7.72
C GLU A 26 -7.54 7.03 -7.90
N PRO A 27 -7.85 6.18 -6.91
CA PRO A 27 -7.54 4.76 -6.95
C PRO A 27 -8.20 4.18 -8.21
N LEU A 28 -7.35 3.69 -9.12
CA LEU A 28 -7.75 3.07 -10.37
C LEU A 28 -8.92 2.12 -10.12
N ASP A 29 -10.07 2.54 -10.63
CA ASP A 29 -11.32 1.80 -10.67
C ASP A 29 -11.00 0.35 -11.04
N SER A 30 -11.04 -0.52 -10.03
CA SER A 30 -10.60 -1.90 -10.20
C SER A 30 -11.60 -2.56 -11.14
N PRO A 31 -11.20 -2.98 -12.35
CA PRO A 31 -12.12 -3.50 -13.34
C PRO A 31 -12.92 -4.65 -12.71
N PRO A 32 -14.23 -4.78 -13.02
CA PRO A 32 -15.10 -5.74 -12.36
C PRO A 32 -14.48 -7.12 -12.43
N LEU A 33 -14.21 -7.68 -11.24
CA LEU A 33 -13.54 -8.96 -11.04
C LEU A 33 -14.09 -9.99 -12.04
N ARG A 34 -13.27 -10.38 -13.01
CA ARG A 34 -13.63 -11.44 -13.96
C ARG A 34 -13.98 -12.68 -13.13
N ARG A 35 -15.02 -13.43 -13.50
CA ARG A 35 -15.53 -14.56 -12.71
C ARG A 35 -14.44 -15.56 -12.24
N GLY A 36 -13.37 -15.74 -13.03
CA GLY A 36 -12.21 -16.54 -12.65
C GLY A 36 -11.40 -15.98 -11.46
N GLN A 37 -11.35 -14.66 -11.31
CA GLN A 37 -10.68 -13.99 -10.19
C GLN A 37 -11.39 -14.24 -8.86
N ARG A 38 -12.73 -14.22 -8.84
CA ARG A 38 -13.50 -14.57 -7.62
C ARG A 38 -13.32 -16.03 -7.21
N LEU A 39 -13.29 -16.94 -8.18
CA LEU A 39 -13.10 -18.37 -7.91
C LEU A 39 -11.70 -18.65 -7.34
N ALA A 40 -10.66 -18.01 -7.89
CA ALA A 40 -9.29 -18.15 -7.37
C ALA A 40 -9.17 -17.64 -5.93
N ASP A 41 -9.73 -16.47 -5.61
CA ASP A 41 -9.70 -15.90 -4.25
C ASP A 41 -10.48 -16.77 -3.24
N GLN A 42 -11.59 -17.35 -3.68
CA GLN A 42 -12.40 -18.24 -2.86
C GLN A 42 -11.69 -19.59 -2.61
N VAL A 43 -11.04 -20.15 -3.62
CA VAL A 43 -10.26 -21.40 -3.49
C VAL A 43 -9.04 -21.18 -2.57
N ALA A 44 -8.32 -20.07 -2.73
CA ALA A 44 -7.18 -19.75 -1.90
C ALA A 44 -7.53 -19.54 -0.41
N SER A 45 -8.59 -18.78 -0.15
CA SER A 45 -9.09 -18.57 1.22
C SER A 45 -9.62 -19.84 1.87
N THR A 46 -10.13 -20.79 1.07
CA THR A 46 -10.64 -22.07 1.56
C THR A 46 -9.50 -23.05 1.88
N ILE A 47 -8.49 -23.17 1.00
CA ILE A 47 -7.36 -24.11 1.17
C ILE A 47 -6.46 -23.70 2.35
N GLY A 48 -6.36 -22.39 2.65
CA GLY A 48 -5.57 -21.88 3.79
C GLY A 48 -6.26 -21.92 5.15
N SER A 49 -7.50 -22.39 5.25
CA SER A 49 -8.27 -22.34 6.51
C SER A 49 -8.05 -23.58 7.38
N TRP A 50 -7.85 -23.38 8.68
CA TRP A 50 -7.82 -24.46 9.69
C TRP A 50 -9.06 -25.35 9.66
N ARG A 51 -10.22 -24.81 9.27
CA ARG A 51 -11.47 -25.58 9.14
C ARG A 51 -11.43 -26.58 7.99
N PHE A 52 -10.76 -26.24 6.89
CA PHE A 52 -10.61 -27.12 5.73
C PHE A 52 -9.76 -28.35 6.07
N ILE A 53 -8.65 -28.14 6.79
CA ILE A 53 -7.77 -29.23 7.25
C ILE A 53 -8.55 -30.21 8.12
N LEU A 54 -9.33 -29.71 9.10
CA LEU A 54 -10.13 -30.57 9.98
C LEU A 54 -11.16 -31.40 9.22
N ILE A 55 -11.88 -30.79 8.27
CA ILE A 55 -12.87 -31.49 7.44
C ILE A 55 -12.17 -32.56 6.58
N GLN A 56 -11.09 -32.21 5.89
CA GLN A 56 -10.32 -33.13 5.05
C GLN A 56 -9.78 -34.32 5.85
N SER A 57 -9.16 -34.06 7.02
CA SER A 57 -8.65 -35.11 7.90
C SER A 57 -9.77 -36.02 8.43
N SER A 58 -10.93 -35.44 8.78
CA SER A 58 -12.07 -36.24 9.22
C SER A 58 -12.63 -37.13 8.10
N ALA A 59 -12.70 -36.62 6.86
CA ALA A 59 -13.15 -37.39 5.71
C ALA A 59 -12.21 -38.56 5.41
N ILE A 60 -10.89 -38.34 5.47
CA ILE A 60 -9.89 -39.40 5.31
C ILE A 60 -10.03 -40.45 6.42
N ALA A 61 -10.17 -40.02 7.68
CA ALA A 61 -10.34 -40.93 8.81
C ALA A 61 -11.62 -41.77 8.70
N ILE A 62 -12.74 -41.17 8.28
CA ILE A 62 -14.01 -41.86 8.03
C ILE A 62 -13.85 -42.87 6.88
N TRP A 63 -13.17 -42.49 5.79
CA TRP A 63 -12.94 -43.37 4.64
C TRP A 63 -12.11 -44.60 5.02
N ILE A 64 -11.02 -44.39 5.75
CA ILE A 64 -10.16 -45.48 6.24
C ILE A 64 -10.96 -46.38 7.18
N THR A 65 -11.65 -45.81 8.17
CA THR A 65 -12.44 -46.58 9.15
C THR A 65 -13.54 -47.39 8.47
N GLY A 66 -14.25 -46.79 7.50
CA GLY A 66 -15.27 -47.46 6.71
C GLY A 66 -14.73 -48.64 5.89
N ASN A 67 -13.61 -48.46 5.18
CA ASN A 67 -13.01 -49.55 4.39
C ASN A 67 -12.44 -50.67 5.27
N VAL A 68 -11.82 -50.33 6.41
CA VAL A 68 -11.31 -51.33 7.36
C VAL A 68 -12.44 -52.16 7.98
N LEU A 69 -13.58 -51.53 8.29
CA LEU A 69 -14.76 -52.23 8.83
C LEU A 69 -15.42 -53.19 7.84
N VAL A 70 -15.34 -52.91 6.53
CA VAL A 70 -15.91 -53.76 5.48
C VAL A 70 -15.01 -54.96 5.15
N GLY A 71 -13.69 -54.87 5.40
CA GLY A 71 -12.77 -56.01 5.32
C GLY A 71 -12.59 -56.57 3.90
N GLU A 72 -12.89 -57.85 3.70
CA GLU A 72 -12.64 -58.57 2.43
C GLU A 72 -13.48 -58.07 1.24
N ASN A 73 -14.60 -57.38 1.48
CA ASN A 73 -15.42 -56.73 0.45
C ASN A 73 -15.18 -55.21 0.35
N ALA A 74 -14.08 -54.72 0.94
CA ALA A 74 -13.78 -53.30 0.93
C ALA A 74 -13.62 -52.79 -0.51
N TRP A 75 -14.16 -51.59 -0.77
CA TRP A 75 -14.01 -50.92 -2.05
C TRP A 75 -12.56 -50.45 -2.30
N ASP A 76 -11.79 -50.20 -1.24
CA ASP A 76 -10.37 -49.84 -1.29
C ASP A 76 -9.58 -50.62 -0.22
N PRO A 77 -9.18 -51.88 -0.49
CA PRO A 77 -8.37 -52.68 0.42
C PRO A 77 -6.99 -52.05 0.65
N TYR A 78 -6.36 -52.36 1.79
CA TYR A 78 -4.98 -51.95 2.07
C TYR A 78 -4.07 -52.40 0.90
N PRO A 79 -3.34 -51.49 0.21
CA PRO A 79 -2.78 -50.20 0.66
C PRO A 79 -3.54 -48.90 0.26
N PHE A 80 -4.87 -48.93 0.07
CA PHE A 80 -5.70 -47.76 -0.26
C PHE A 80 -5.31 -47.01 -1.55
N ILE A 81 -5.31 -47.71 -2.68
CA ILE A 81 -4.82 -47.16 -3.95
C ILE A 81 -5.70 -46.04 -4.49
N LEU A 82 -7.02 -46.10 -4.28
CA LEU A 82 -7.95 -45.07 -4.74
C LEU A 82 -7.78 -43.79 -3.95
N LEU A 83 -7.65 -43.89 -2.62
CA LEU A 83 -7.38 -42.74 -1.76
C LEU A 83 -6.04 -42.09 -2.11
N ASN A 84 -5.00 -42.89 -2.35
CA ASN A 84 -3.68 -42.38 -2.74
C ASN A 84 -3.75 -41.64 -4.10
N LEU A 85 -4.42 -42.22 -5.10
CA LEU A 85 -4.60 -41.59 -6.41
C LEU A 85 -5.36 -40.26 -6.29
N LEU A 86 -6.43 -40.23 -5.50
CA LEU A 86 -7.24 -39.04 -5.27
C LEU A 86 -6.42 -37.92 -4.59
N LEU A 87 -5.67 -38.24 -3.54
CA LEU A 87 -4.82 -37.27 -2.85
C LEU A 87 -3.69 -36.75 -3.75
N SER A 88 -3.09 -37.63 -4.56
CA SER A 88 -2.06 -37.24 -5.53
C SER A 88 -2.60 -36.27 -6.58
N PHE A 89 -3.79 -36.54 -7.12
CA PHE A 89 -4.47 -35.63 -8.04
C PHE A 89 -4.85 -34.30 -7.36
N GLN A 90 -5.37 -34.36 -6.14
CA GLN A 90 -5.70 -33.18 -5.34
C GLN A 90 -4.48 -32.28 -5.14
N ALA A 91 -3.34 -32.85 -4.74
CA ALA A 91 -2.10 -32.10 -4.56
C ALA A 91 -1.60 -31.48 -5.87
N ALA A 92 -1.67 -32.23 -6.98
CA ALA A 92 -1.26 -31.75 -8.30
C ALA A 92 -2.07 -30.53 -8.77
N TYR A 93 -3.37 -30.46 -8.48
CA TYR A 93 -4.20 -29.30 -8.81
C TYR A 93 -4.05 -28.14 -7.81
N THR A 94 -3.77 -28.48 -6.55
CA THR A 94 -3.61 -27.49 -5.47
C THR A 94 -2.39 -26.60 -5.68
N ALA A 95 -1.25 -27.16 -6.10
CA ALA A 95 -0.02 -26.37 -6.26
C ALA A 95 -0.14 -25.22 -7.28
N PRO A 96 -0.66 -25.41 -8.52
CA PRO A 96 -0.91 -24.31 -9.45
C PRO A 96 -1.96 -23.33 -8.95
N ALA A 97 -3.04 -23.79 -8.29
CA ALA A 97 -4.06 -22.92 -7.75
C ALA A 97 -3.49 -21.98 -6.66
N ILE A 98 -2.65 -22.52 -5.76
CA ILE A 98 -1.91 -21.74 -4.77
C ILE A 98 -0.96 -20.76 -5.46
N MET A 99 -0.19 -21.20 -6.45
CA MET A 99 0.76 -20.34 -7.18
C MET A 99 0.04 -19.18 -7.91
N MET A 100 -1.13 -19.43 -8.50
CA MET A 100 -1.95 -18.39 -9.12
C MET A 100 -2.47 -17.38 -8.09
N SER A 101 -2.90 -17.86 -6.92
CA SER A 101 -3.30 -16.97 -5.82
C SER A 101 -2.14 -16.14 -5.30
N GLN A 102 -0.96 -16.75 -5.12
CA GLN A 102 0.25 -16.07 -4.67
C GLN A 102 0.72 -15.02 -5.67
N ASN A 103 0.78 -15.35 -6.96
CA ASN A 103 1.16 -14.39 -8.01
C ASN A 103 0.20 -13.20 -8.09
N ARG A 104 -1.09 -13.43 -7.82
CA ARG A 104 -2.06 -12.34 -7.75
C ARG A 104 -1.87 -11.46 -6.53
N GLN A 105 -1.64 -12.07 -5.36
CA GLN A 105 -1.45 -11.33 -4.13
C GLN A 105 -0.18 -10.47 -4.20
N SER A 106 0.90 -11.01 -4.78
CA SER A 106 2.13 -10.23 -5.01
C SER A 106 1.95 -9.08 -6.00
N GLU A 107 1.11 -9.25 -7.05
CA GLU A 107 0.78 -8.14 -7.95
C GLU A 107 0.01 -7.01 -7.26
N LEU A 108 -0.94 -7.35 -6.39
CA LEU A 108 -1.66 -6.38 -5.56
C LEU A 108 -0.72 -5.67 -4.58
N ASP A 109 0.10 -6.44 -3.85
CA ASP A 109 1.07 -5.91 -2.90
C ASP A 109 2.06 -4.96 -3.59
N ARG A 110 2.52 -5.30 -4.80
CA ARG A 110 3.40 -4.43 -5.59
C ARG A 110 2.72 -3.13 -6.00
N LYS A 111 1.44 -3.17 -6.39
CA LYS A 111 0.67 -1.95 -6.71
C LYS A 111 0.50 -1.07 -5.48
N HIS A 112 0.13 -1.66 -4.35
CA HIS A 112 0.02 -0.93 -3.08
C HIS A 112 1.35 -0.28 -2.70
N ALA A 113 2.46 -1.01 -2.76
CA ALA A 113 3.79 -0.47 -2.49
C ALA A 113 4.16 0.69 -3.44
N GLN A 114 3.79 0.61 -4.72
CA GLN A 114 4.03 1.69 -5.68
C GLN A 114 3.21 2.95 -5.33
N THR A 115 1.92 2.78 -5.01
CA THR A 115 1.06 3.90 -4.58
C THR A 115 1.58 4.53 -3.29
N ASP A 116 1.97 3.72 -2.30
CA ASP A 116 2.52 4.21 -1.04
C ASP A 116 3.83 5.00 -1.26
N TYR A 117 4.68 4.54 -2.18
CA TYR A 117 5.89 5.25 -2.58
C TYR A 117 5.57 6.61 -3.21
N GLU A 118 4.60 6.66 -4.14
CA GLU A 118 4.17 7.92 -4.79
C GLU A 118 3.59 8.92 -3.78
N ILE A 119 2.79 8.44 -2.81
CA ILE A 119 2.26 9.27 -1.71
C ILE A 119 3.39 9.81 -0.84
N ASN A 120 4.38 8.97 -0.50
CA ASN A 120 5.50 9.39 0.35
C ASN A 120 6.35 10.47 -0.32
N VAL A 121 6.73 10.27 -1.60
CA VAL A 121 7.46 11.27 -2.38
C VAL A 121 6.68 12.59 -2.46
N LYS A 122 5.35 12.52 -2.62
CA LYS A 122 4.49 13.70 -2.62
C LYS A 122 4.48 14.41 -1.27
N ALA A 123 4.38 13.67 -0.17
CA ALA A 123 4.43 14.22 1.18
C ALA A 123 5.78 14.87 1.47
N GLU A 124 6.90 14.27 1.04
CA GLU A 124 8.24 14.84 1.16
C GLU A 124 8.35 16.18 0.44
N LEU A 125 7.86 16.26 -0.81
CA LEU A 125 7.83 17.52 -1.56
C LEU A 125 6.95 18.60 -0.89
N GLU A 126 5.81 18.21 -0.34
CA GLU A 126 4.93 19.13 0.38
C GLU A 126 5.59 19.68 1.66
N ILE A 127 6.32 18.84 2.39
CA ILE A 127 7.10 19.24 3.56
C ILE A 127 8.22 20.21 3.17
N GLU A 128 8.96 19.93 2.09
CA GLU A 128 10.01 20.82 1.59
C GLU A 128 9.44 22.21 1.24
N LEU A 129 8.28 22.24 0.58
CA LEU A 129 7.60 23.50 0.24
C LEU A 129 7.11 24.27 1.47
N LEU A 130 6.60 23.57 2.48
CA LEU A 130 6.23 24.19 3.74
C LEU A 130 7.46 24.78 4.43
N HIS A 131 8.61 24.09 4.40
CA HIS A 131 9.87 24.59 4.96
C HIS A 131 10.33 25.87 4.26
N GLU A 132 10.37 25.87 2.93
CA GLU A 132 10.73 27.06 2.13
C GLU A 132 9.81 28.25 2.47
N LYS A 133 8.50 28.01 2.62
CA LYS A 133 7.54 29.05 2.97
C LYS A 133 7.76 29.59 4.38
N ILE A 134 8.07 28.72 5.35
CA ILE A 134 8.37 29.11 6.73
C ILE A 134 9.64 29.96 6.79
N ASP A 135 10.69 29.57 6.06
CA ASP A 135 11.95 30.31 6.02
C ASP A 135 11.77 31.71 5.44
N LEU A 136 11.00 31.84 4.35
CA LEU A 136 10.67 33.13 3.76
C LEU A 136 9.90 34.04 4.74
N ILE A 137 8.93 33.49 5.48
CA ILE A 137 8.18 34.26 6.47
C ILE A 137 9.09 34.67 7.63
N LYS A 138 9.96 33.77 8.11
CA LYS A 138 10.93 34.09 9.16
C LYS A 138 11.89 35.20 8.76
N GLU A 139 12.39 35.18 7.53
CA GLU A 139 13.30 36.22 7.04
C GLU A 139 12.61 37.59 7.01
N GLN A 140 11.35 37.64 6.56
CA GLN A 140 10.54 38.87 6.58
C GLN A 140 10.32 39.40 8.01
N GLU A 141 9.94 38.53 8.95
CA GLU A 141 9.75 38.95 10.35
C GLU A 141 11.04 39.41 11.02
N LEU A 142 12.17 38.74 10.75
CA LEU A 142 13.48 39.15 11.27
C LEU A 142 13.90 40.52 10.76
N LEU A 143 13.66 40.81 9.48
CA LEU A 143 13.92 42.12 8.89
C LEU A 143 13.05 43.20 9.54
N ALA A 144 11.75 42.94 9.67
CA ALA A 144 10.81 43.87 10.31
C ALA A 144 11.17 44.15 11.78
N LEU A 145 11.57 43.11 12.53
CA LEU A 145 12.01 43.25 13.92
C LEU A 145 13.30 44.06 14.01
N THR A 146 14.26 43.81 13.11
CA THR A 146 15.54 44.54 13.07
C THR A 146 15.30 46.02 12.78
N GLU A 147 14.41 46.35 11.85
CA GLU A 147 14.04 47.72 11.52
C GLU A 147 13.38 48.41 12.71
N THR A 148 12.41 47.75 13.36
CA THR A 148 11.73 48.26 14.56
C THR A 148 12.72 48.53 15.70
N VAL A 149 13.68 47.62 15.96
CA VAL A 149 14.74 47.80 16.97
C VAL A 149 15.65 48.97 16.63
N ARG A 150 15.99 49.15 15.34
CA ARG A 150 16.83 50.26 14.88
C ARG A 150 16.14 51.60 15.08
N GLU A 151 14.84 51.66 14.78
CA GLU A 151 14.00 52.85 14.95
C GLU A 151 13.91 53.23 16.43
N LEU A 152 13.63 52.26 17.30
CA LEU A 152 13.56 52.47 18.75
C LEU A 152 14.90 52.96 19.31
N SER A 153 16.01 52.36 18.86
CA SER A 153 17.36 52.79 19.25
C SER A 153 17.68 54.22 18.82
N ALA A 154 17.24 54.63 17.62
CA ALA A 154 17.38 56.00 17.14
C ALA A 154 16.55 56.98 18.00
N GLN A 155 15.30 56.63 18.34
CA GLN A 155 14.45 57.45 19.21
C GLN A 155 15.06 57.65 20.60
N VAL A 156 15.58 56.58 21.23
CA VAL A 156 16.24 56.69 22.54
C VAL A 156 17.44 57.63 22.47
N ARG A 157 18.30 57.49 21.45
CA ARG A 157 19.46 58.40 21.28
C ARG A 157 19.04 59.86 21.16
N LEU A 158 17.96 60.15 20.44
CA LEU A 158 17.46 61.52 20.29
C LEU A 158 16.92 62.09 21.60
N LEU A 159 16.29 61.27 22.44
CA LEU A 159 15.81 61.68 23.76
C LEU A 159 16.98 61.90 24.74
N THR A 160 17.97 61.01 24.76
CA THR A 160 19.17 61.15 25.61
C THR A 160 20.05 62.33 25.19
N ALA A 161 20.11 62.68 23.91
CA ALA A 161 20.89 63.83 23.43
C ALA A 161 20.24 65.20 23.74
N ARG A 162 18.96 65.20 24.13
CA ARG A 162 18.18 66.42 24.42
C ARG A 162 18.07 66.73 25.92
N SER A 163 18.49 65.79 26.79
CA SER A 163 18.57 65.94 28.25
C SER A 163 19.99 66.27 28.69
#